data_AF-A0A0R2LVF1-F1
#
_entry.id   AF-A0A0R2LVF1-F1
#
_cell.length_a   1.000
_cell.length_b   1.000
_cell.length_c   1.000
_cell.angle_alpha   90.00
_cell.angle_beta   90.00
_cell.angle_gamma   90.00
#
_symmetry.space_group_name_H-M   'P 1'
#
loop_
_entity.id
_entity.type
_entity.pdbx_description
1 polymer ?
#
loop_
_entity_poly.entity_id
_entity_poly.type
_entity_poly.pdbx_seq_one_letter_code
_entity_poly.pdbx_strand_id
1 'polypeptide(L)'
;MLLKSSTLSHIKGLRPEMKQQVQETGVLDFTKLRLEDVIDEYPGTSSDFDWPNIIFVKNMSTTRQQRQAIVWVNDHIFRTDMSPTKVINKGRAAAGHMKLDMAIAAKKYHLTQPYPVVVGRFLMVPTDKPQKGGHHSWINGHFVDEINSFGVKGKVRIQLENGMEMIVCDTKDRLWTHINEARDLFKAQSRRQDFADNQHHNDKQFDYVMTSEEVIADRLEEHVGLAKGLLSKVGLVFPDEEVEELVRQVLDGDTRKYRYGDERDVAE
;
A
#
# COMPACT_ATOMS: atom_id res chain seq x y z
N MET A 1 -38.75 -1.87 12.34
CA MET A 1 -37.30 -2.07 12.23
C MET A 1 -36.96 -1.95 10.76
N LEU A 2 -36.46 -0.80 10.34
CA LEU A 2 -36.25 -0.47 8.93
C LEU A 2 -35.06 -1.28 8.40
N LEU A 3 -35.34 -2.23 7.50
CA LEU A 3 -34.35 -2.78 6.59
C LEU A 3 -33.70 -1.60 5.88
N LYS A 4 -32.44 -1.29 6.23
CA LYS A 4 -31.59 -0.47 5.35
C LYS A 4 -31.58 -1.21 4.02
N SER A 5 -32.25 -0.66 3.01
CA SER A 5 -32.11 -1.12 1.63
C SER A 5 -30.61 -1.07 1.33
N SER A 6 -29.98 -2.22 1.30
CA SER A 6 -28.57 -2.30 1.05
C SER A 6 -28.35 -1.76 -0.36
N THR A 7 -27.49 -0.77 -0.53
CA THR A 7 -26.90 -0.32 -1.80
C THR A 7 -26.05 -1.42 -2.47
N LEU A 8 -26.30 -2.68 -2.14
CA LEU A 8 -25.72 -3.86 -2.76
C LEU A 8 -26.32 -3.97 -4.17
N SER A 9 -25.50 -4.37 -5.15
CA SER A 9 -25.92 -4.99 -6.42
C SER A 9 -25.78 -4.20 -7.74
N HIS A 10 -24.99 -3.13 -7.84
CA HIS A 10 -24.67 -2.50 -9.13
C HIS A 10 -23.20 -2.55 -9.52
N ILE A 11 -22.59 -3.74 -9.44
CA ILE A 11 -21.29 -3.95 -10.09
C ILE A 11 -21.46 -3.86 -11.62
N LYS A 12 -20.69 -2.96 -12.23
CA LYS A 12 -20.58 -2.76 -13.68
C LYS A 12 -19.37 -3.49 -14.27
N GLY A 13 -19.37 -3.66 -15.59
CA GLY A 13 -18.28 -4.28 -16.35
C GLY A 13 -18.22 -5.80 -16.32
N LEU A 14 -19.15 -6.47 -15.64
CA LEU A 14 -19.32 -7.93 -15.70
C LEU A 14 -20.34 -8.33 -16.77
N ARG A 15 -20.18 -9.55 -17.30
CA ARG A 15 -21.22 -10.20 -18.12
C ARG A 15 -22.55 -10.34 -17.37
N PRO A 16 -23.69 -10.31 -18.08
CA PRO A 16 -25.02 -10.39 -17.46
C PRO A 16 -25.18 -11.59 -16.52
N GLU A 17 -24.67 -12.75 -16.89
CA GLU A 17 -24.80 -13.99 -16.11
C GLU A 17 -24.03 -13.87 -14.78
N MET A 18 -22.80 -13.36 -14.83
CA MET A 18 -21.97 -13.13 -13.64
C MET A 18 -22.55 -12.02 -12.78
N LYS A 19 -23.05 -10.95 -13.41
CA LYS A 19 -23.71 -9.84 -12.71
C LYS A 19 -24.92 -10.36 -11.94
N GLN A 20 -25.80 -11.14 -12.57
CA GLN A 20 -26.97 -11.72 -11.92
C GLN A 20 -26.56 -12.61 -10.74
N GLN A 21 -25.55 -13.48 -10.90
CA GLN A 21 -25.04 -14.31 -9.80
C GLN A 21 -24.59 -13.45 -8.60
N VAL A 22 -23.86 -12.36 -8.83
CA VAL A 22 -23.42 -11.47 -7.75
C VAL A 22 -24.60 -10.73 -7.12
N GLN A 23 -25.60 -10.33 -7.91
CA GLN A 23 -26.80 -9.68 -7.39
C GLN A 23 -27.62 -10.62 -6.49
N GLU A 24 -27.74 -11.89 -6.86
CA GLU A 24 -28.48 -12.90 -6.10
C GLU A 24 -27.74 -13.34 -4.83
N THR A 25 -26.41 -13.48 -4.90
CA THR A 25 -25.63 -14.06 -3.80
C THR A 25 -24.96 -13.01 -2.92
N GLY A 26 -24.76 -11.79 -3.40
CA GLY A 26 -23.93 -10.77 -2.75
C GLY A 26 -22.42 -11.09 -2.76
N VAL A 27 -22.01 -12.16 -3.47
CA VAL A 27 -20.65 -12.72 -3.41
C VAL A 27 -20.01 -12.69 -4.80
N LEU A 28 -18.80 -12.11 -4.88
CA LEU A 28 -17.97 -12.20 -6.08
C LEU A 28 -16.79 -13.17 -5.87
N ASP A 29 -16.83 -14.31 -6.55
CA ASP A 29 -15.79 -15.35 -6.45
C ASP A 29 -14.62 -15.08 -7.42
N PHE A 30 -13.64 -14.30 -6.96
CA PHE A 30 -12.42 -14.04 -7.71
C PHE A 30 -11.54 -15.28 -7.90
N THR A 31 -11.83 -16.42 -7.29
CA THR A 31 -11.10 -17.66 -7.61
C THR A 31 -11.58 -18.29 -8.92
N LYS A 32 -12.79 -17.93 -9.37
CA LYS A 32 -13.41 -18.44 -10.61
C LYS A 32 -13.45 -17.40 -11.74
N LEU A 33 -13.46 -16.11 -11.41
CA LEU A 33 -13.55 -15.02 -12.38
C LEU A 33 -12.45 -15.09 -13.45
N ARG A 34 -12.82 -14.98 -14.73
CA ARG A 34 -11.92 -14.98 -15.89
C ARG A 34 -11.97 -13.65 -16.63
N LEU A 35 -11.00 -13.42 -17.51
CA LEU A 35 -10.96 -12.21 -18.35
C LEU A 35 -12.18 -12.10 -19.27
N GLU A 36 -12.69 -13.24 -19.74
CA GLU A 36 -13.86 -13.30 -20.61
C GLU A 36 -15.14 -12.87 -19.91
N ASP A 37 -15.22 -12.96 -18.58
CA ASP A 37 -16.38 -12.55 -17.77
C ASP A 37 -16.48 -11.03 -17.58
N VAL A 38 -15.42 -10.30 -17.94
CA VAL A 38 -15.34 -8.84 -17.85
C VAL A 38 -15.46 -8.23 -19.23
N ILE A 39 -16.50 -7.42 -19.42
CA ILE A 39 -16.82 -6.78 -20.70
C ILE A 39 -15.98 -5.52 -20.89
N ASP A 40 -15.85 -4.73 -19.82
CA ASP A 40 -15.26 -3.40 -19.93
C ASP A 40 -13.75 -3.47 -19.82
N GLU A 41 -13.09 -2.80 -20.76
CA GLU A 41 -11.65 -2.68 -20.82
C GLU A 41 -11.21 -1.34 -20.21
N TYR A 42 -10.10 -1.36 -19.50
CA TYR A 42 -9.53 -0.17 -18.88
C TYR A 42 -9.24 0.90 -19.95
N PRO A 43 -9.78 2.13 -19.82
CA PRO A 43 -9.74 3.14 -20.88
C PRO A 43 -8.36 3.76 -21.18
N GLY A 44 -7.28 3.30 -20.53
CA GLY A 44 -5.90 3.60 -20.92
C GLY A 44 -5.33 4.93 -20.40
N THR A 45 -6.16 5.97 -20.21
CA THR A 45 -5.76 7.28 -19.68
C THR A 45 -5.62 7.24 -18.15
N SER A 46 -4.50 7.74 -17.63
CA SER A 46 -4.22 7.75 -16.19
C SER A 46 -5.03 8.78 -15.40
N SER A 47 -5.59 9.80 -16.07
CA SER A 47 -6.33 10.91 -15.45
C SER A 47 -7.74 10.54 -15.00
N ASP A 48 -8.37 9.53 -15.63
CA ASP A 48 -9.81 9.29 -15.48
C ASP A 48 -10.10 8.12 -14.53
N PHE A 49 -9.05 7.53 -13.95
CA PHE A 49 -9.17 6.36 -13.10
C PHE A 49 -9.00 6.74 -11.63
N ASP A 50 -9.98 6.33 -10.82
CA ASP A 50 -10.01 6.58 -9.39
C ASP A 50 -9.08 5.61 -8.65
N TRP A 51 -7.77 5.83 -8.83
CA TRP A 51 -6.72 4.98 -8.28
C TRP A 51 -6.80 4.76 -6.77
N PRO A 52 -7.13 5.76 -5.94
CA PRO A 52 -7.26 5.57 -4.49
C PRO A 52 -8.36 4.59 -4.10
N ASN A 53 -9.39 4.43 -4.93
CA ASN A 53 -10.55 3.58 -4.64
C ASN A 53 -10.49 2.21 -5.35
N ILE A 54 -9.30 1.76 -5.73
CA ILE A 54 -9.09 0.35 -6.09
C ILE A 54 -9.42 -0.52 -4.87
N ILE A 55 -10.33 -1.47 -5.06
CA ILE A 55 -10.72 -2.47 -4.06
C ILE A 55 -9.88 -3.73 -4.22
N PHE A 56 -9.74 -4.23 -5.46
CA PHE A 56 -9.01 -5.46 -5.74
C PHE A 56 -8.36 -5.45 -7.12
N VAL A 57 -7.20 -6.11 -7.23
CA VAL A 57 -6.50 -6.38 -8.49
C VAL A 57 -6.22 -7.87 -8.57
N LYS A 58 -6.94 -8.57 -9.45
CA LYS A 58 -6.69 -9.98 -9.71
C LYS A 58 -5.55 -10.13 -10.71
N ASN A 59 -4.57 -10.97 -10.38
CA ASN A 59 -3.57 -11.41 -11.34
C ASN A 59 -4.17 -12.41 -12.35
N MET A 60 -4.11 -12.06 -13.64
CA MET A 60 -4.45 -12.96 -14.75
C MET A 60 -3.22 -13.34 -15.60
N SER A 61 -2.02 -12.93 -15.18
CA SER A 61 -0.79 -13.23 -15.90
C SER A 61 -0.43 -14.70 -15.76
N THR A 62 -0.33 -15.41 -16.88
CA THR A 62 0.21 -16.77 -16.94
C THR A 62 1.64 -16.74 -17.46
N THR A 63 2.43 -17.81 -17.23
CA THR A 63 3.83 -17.92 -17.69
C THR A 63 4.02 -17.77 -19.21
N ARG A 64 2.94 -17.82 -20.01
CA ARG A 64 2.99 -17.76 -21.49
C ARG A 64 2.11 -16.65 -22.10
N GLN A 65 1.34 -15.91 -21.33
CA GLN A 65 0.44 -14.85 -21.84
C GLN A 65 0.89 -13.44 -21.46
N GLN A 66 0.34 -12.47 -22.19
CA GLN A 66 0.47 -11.04 -21.94
C GLN A 66 0.08 -10.69 -20.50
N ARG A 67 0.73 -9.65 -19.98
CA ARG A 67 0.62 -9.14 -18.61
C ARG A 67 -0.79 -8.58 -18.36
N GLN A 68 -1.76 -9.44 -18.03
CA GLN A 68 -3.15 -9.04 -17.86
C GLN A 68 -3.59 -9.04 -16.39
N ALA A 69 -4.55 -8.18 -16.08
CA ALA A 69 -5.17 -8.08 -14.77
C ALA A 69 -6.67 -7.75 -14.88
N ILE A 70 -7.43 -8.12 -13.85
CA ILE A 70 -8.78 -7.61 -13.63
C ILE A 70 -8.70 -6.65 -12.44
N VAL A 71 -9.21 -5.44 -12.60
CA VAL A 71 -9.17 -4.38 -11.59
C VAL A 71 -10.60 -4.04 -11.19
N TRP A 72 -10.84 -4.02 -9.89
CA TRP A 72 -12.10 -3.59 -9.31
C TRP A 72 -11.90 -2.25 -8.59
N VAL A 73 -12.64 -1.22 -9.03
CA VAL A 73 -12.63 0.14 -8.48
C VAL A 73 -14.05 0.58 -8.26
N ASN A 74 -14.37 1.09 -7.07
CA ASN A 74 -15.74 1.50 -6.70
C ASN A 74 -16.78 0.42 -7.05
N ASP A 75 -17.74 0.74 -7.92
CA ASP A 75 -18.80 -0.15 -8.41
C ASP A 75 -18.48 -0.78 -9.78
N HIS A 76 -17.23 -0.74 -10.26
CA HIS A 76 -16.88 -1.13 -11.62
C HIS A 76 -15.66 -2.06 -11.69
N ILE A 77 -15.80 -3.14 -12.46
CA ILE A 77 -14.73 -4.09 -12.77
C ILE A 77 -14.27 -3.94 -14.22
N PHE A 78 -12.96 -3.81 -14.42
CA PHE A 78 -12.32 -3.66 -15.72
C PHE A 78 -11.27 -4.75 -15.95
N ARG A 79 -11.06 -5.13 -17.21
CA ARG A 79 -9.88 -5.90 -17.62
C ARG A 79 -8.82 -4.97 -18.21
N THR A 80 -7.55 -5.34 -18.10
CA THR A 80 -6.45 -4.53 -18.65
C THR A 80 -5.27 -5.40 -19.07
N ASP A 81 -4.52 -4.93 -20.07
CA ASP A 81 -3.22 -5.48 -20.52
C ASP A 81 -2.02 -4.97 -19.68
N MET A 82 -2.29 -4.48 -18.47
CA MET A 82 -1.28 -4.17 -17.48
C MET A 82 -1.10 -5.32 -16.48
N SER A 83 0.16 -5.60 -16.08
CA SER A 83 0.39 -6.49 -14.95
C SER A 83 -0.17 -5.89 -13.66
N PRO A 84 -0.53 -6.71 -12.66
CA PRO A 84 -0.96 -6.21 -11.36
C PRO A 84 0.05 -5.21 -10.78
N THR A 85 1.34 -5.52 -10.83
CA THR A 85 2.40 -4.61 -10.36
C THR A 85 2.39 -3.26 -11.08
N LYS A 86 2.08 -3.20 -12.38
CA LYS A 86 1.98 -1.95 -13.13
C LYS A 86 0.75 -1.13 -12.71
N VAL A 87 -0.39 -1.79 -12.44
CA VAL A 87 -1.60 -1.16 -11.89
C VAL A 87 -1.29 -0.54 -10.52
N ILE A 88 -0.66 -1.31 -9.62
CA ILE A 88 -0.28 -0.83 -8.28
C ILE A 88 0.71 0.34 -8.35
N ASN A 89 1.70 0.27 -9.23
CA ASN A 89 2.65 1.37 -9.42
C ASN A 89 2.00 2.65 -9.96
N LYS A 90 1.01 2.53 -10.86
CA LYS A 90 0.22 3.68 -11.33
C LYS A 90 -0.58 4.28 -10.19
N GLY A 91 -1.25 3.46 -9.38
CA GLY A 91 -2.01 3.96 -8.24
C GLY A 91 -1.13 4.64 -7.19
N ARG A 92 0.04 4.06 -6.90
CA ARG A 92 1.04 4.69 -6.04
C ARG A 92 1.51 6.06 -6.58
N ALA A 93 1.77 6.16 -7.88
CA ALA A 93 2.20 7.41 -8.50
C ALA A 93 1.10 8.48 -8.46
N ALA A 94 -0.16 8.08 -8.70
CA ALA A 94 -1.31 8.98 -8.61
C ALA A 94 -1.56 9.47 -7.18
N ALA A 95 -1.24 8.67 -6.16
CA ALA A 95 -1.34 9.05 -4.76
C ALA A 95 -0.25 10.04 -4.29
N GLY A 96 0.64 10.51 -5.18
CA GLY A 96 1.47 11.70 -4.94
C GLY A 96 2.77 11.49 -4.15
N HIS A 97 3.10 10.27 -3.72
CA HIS A 97 4.35 10.02 -2.99
C HIS A 97 5.44 9.37 -3.87
N MET A 98 6.61 10.01 -3.90
CA MET A 98 7.86 9.39 -4.37
C MET A 98 8.19 8.20 -3.46
N LYS A 99 8.83 7.17 -4.04
CA LYS A 99 9.18 5.91 -3.37
C LYS A 99 9.61 6.14 -1.92
N LEU A 100 8.71 5.90 -0.96
CA LEU A 100 9.12 5.59 0.41
C LEU A 100 10.12 4.43 0.28
N ASP A 101 11.26 4.51 0.96
CA ASP A 101 12.20 3.40 0.94
C ASP A 101 11.57 2.24 1.72
N MET A 102 10.84 1.40 0.99
CA MET A 102 10.14 0.24 1.51
C MET A 102 11.10 -0.72 2.21
N ALA A 103 12.41 -0.69 1.94
CA ALA A 103 13.38 -1.51 2.65
C ALA A 103 13.59 -1.01 4.10
N ILE A 104 13.64 0.30 4.30
CA ILE A 104 13.78 0.91 5.63
C ILE A 104 12.49 0.74 6.42
N ALA A 105 11.35 1.02 5.79
CA ALA A 105 10.04 0.77 6.40
C ALA A 105 9.85 -0.72 6.73
N ALA A 106 10.23 -1.64 5.84
CA ALA A 106 10.12 -3.07 6.09
C ALA A 106 10.94 -3.52 7.30
N LYS A 107 12.15 -2.99 7.48
CA LYS A 107 12.99 -3.31 8.64
C LYS A 107 12.39 -2.78 9.93
N LYS A 108 11.97 -1.51 9.95
CA LYS A 108 11.43 -0.82 11.13
C LYS A 108 10.10 -1.42 11.59
N TYR A 109 9.19 -1.68 10.65
CA TYR A 109 7.85 -2.19 10.94
C TYR A 109 7.76 -3.72 10.86
N HIS A 110 8.90 -4.41 10.74
CA HIS A 110 8.97 -5.87 10.63
C HIS A 110 8.03 -6.46 9.58
N LEU A 111 7.91 -5.79 8.42
CA LEU A 111 6.94 -6.16 7.39
C LEU A 111 7.27 -7.53 6.79
N THR A 112 6.23 -8.33 6.55
CA THR A 112 6.37 -9.63 5.92
C THR A 112 6.39 -9.49 4.40
N GLN A 113 7.30 -10.21 3.71
CA GLN A 113 7.29 -10.24 2.24
C GLN A 113 6.16 -11.14 1.70
N PRO A 114 5.55 -10.79 0.55
CA PRO A 114 5.73 -9.54 -0.22
C PRO A 114 5.15 -8.30 0.48
N TYR A 115 5.90 -7.19 0.42
CA TYR A 115 5.54 -5.98 1.18
C TYR A 115 4.27 -5.29 0.67
N PRO A 116 3.46 -4.71 1.58
CA PRO A 116 2.31 -3.89 1.20
C PRO A 116 2.75 -2.57 0.55
N VAL A 117 1.85 -1.94 -0.21
CA VAL A 117 2.04 -0.58 -0.72
C VAL A 117 1.06 0.33 -0.02
N VAL A 118 1.58 1.26 0.79
CA VAL A 118 0.79 2.17 1.62
C VAL A 118 1.15 3.61 1.28
N VAL A 119 0.20 4.34 0.69
CA VAL A 119 0.30 5.76 0.36
C VAL A 119 -1.06 6.43 0.51
N GLY A 120 -1.25 7.25 1.54
CA GLY A 120 -2.55 7.84 1.84
C GLY A 120 -3.64 6.75 1.91
N ARG A 121 -4.77 6.93 1.22
CA ARG A 121 -5.88 5.96 1.19
C ARG A 121 -5.59 4.71 0.32
N PHE A 122 -4.41 4.62 -0.27
CA PHE A 122 -4.00 3.49 -1.09
C PHE A 122 -3.20 2.49 -0.23
N LEU A 123 -3.89 1.50 0.33
CA LEU A 123 -3.33 0.47 1.22
C LEU A 123 -3.46 -0.90 0.55
N MET A 124 -2.56 -1.19 -0.38
CA MET A 124 -2.62 -2.41 -1.19
C MET A 124 -1.78 -3.53 -0.57
N VAL A 125 -2.45 -4.64 -0.26
CA VAL A 125 -1.85 -5.84 0.32
C VAL A 125 -1.85 -6.96 -0.71
N PRO A 126 -0.71 -7.63 -0.94
CA PRO A 126 -0.62 -8.73 -1.88
C PRO A 126 -1.35 -9.98 -1.37
N THR A 127 -2.34 -10.45 -2.13
CA THR A 127 -3.00 -11.73 -1.92
C THR A 127 -2.36 -12.82 -2.77
N ASP A 128 -2.53 -14.06 -2.34
CA ASP A 128 -2.02 -15.27 -3.00
C ASP A 128 -0.50 -15.47 -2.88
N LYS A 129 -0.06 -16.73 -2.72
CA LYS A 129 1.30 -17.14 -3.10
C LYS A 129 1.29 -17.41 -4.62
N PRO A 130 2.16 -16.76 -5.42
CA PRO A 130 2.03 -16.72 -6.87
C PRO A 130 2.19 -18.14 -7.42
N GLN A 131 1.18 -18.64 -8.15
CA GLN A 131 1.15 -20.00 -8.69
C GLN A 131 2.03 -20.16 -9.95
N LYS A 132 3.24 -19.59 -9.97
CA LYS A 132 4.17 -19.38 -11.11
C LYS A 132 3.86 -18.09 -11.87
N GLY A 133 4.90 -17.27 -12.11
CA GLY A 133 4.79 -16.00 -12.86
C GLY A 133 5.10 -14.72 -12.07
N GLY A 134 5.51 -14.82 -10.79
CA GLY A 134 6.11 -13.71 -10.02
C GLY A 134 5.20 -12.53 -9.68
N HIS A 135 3.91 -12.54 -10.07
CA HIS A 135 2.96 -11.48 -9.77
C HIS A 135 1.89 -11.94 -8.77
N HIS A 136 1.56 -11.07 -7.83
CA HIS A 136 0.51 -11.27 -6.84
C HIS A 136 -0.78 -10.58 -7.28
N SER A 137 -1.90 -11.12 -6.82
CA SER A 137 -3.15 -10.34 -6.73
C SER A 137 -3.03 -9.36 -5.55
N TRP A 138 -3.87 -8.34 -5.48
CA TRP A 138 -3.78 -7.30 -4.45
C TRP A 138 -5.15 -6.89 -3.97
N ILE A 139 -5.31 -6.70 -2.67
CA ILE A 139 -6.53 -6.17 -2.05
C ILE A 139 -6.23 -4.88 -1.33
N ASN A 140 -7.15 -3.93 -1.38
CA ASN A 140 -7.04 -2.73 -0.56
C ASN A 140 -7.60 -3.01 0.84
N GLY A 141 -6.72 -2.99 1.84
CA GLY A 141 -7.06 -3.34 3.22
C GLY A 141 -7.93 -2.29 3.94
N HIS A 142 -8.18 -1.12 3.35
CA HIS A 142 -9.18 -0.18 3.87
C HIS A 142 -10.60 -0.71 3.69
N PHE A 143 -10.91 -1.40 2.59
CA PHE A 143 -12.27 -1.87 2.34
C PHE A 143 -12.59 -3.20 3.04
N VAL A 144 -11.65 -3.79 3.77
CA VAL A 144 -11.80 -5.09 4.42
C VAL A 144 -12.37 -4.92 5.83
N ASP A 145 -13.57 -5.43 6.04
CA ASP A 145 -14.23 -5.46 7.35
C ASP A 145 -13.85 -6.74 8.11
N GLU A 146 -14.15 -7.90 7.51
CA GLU A 146 -13.87 -9.21 8.12
C GLU A 146 -13.24 -10.20 7.11
N ILE A 147 -12.37 -11.09 7.60
CA ILE A 147 -11.84 -12.23 6.84
C ILE A 147 -12.17 -13.54 7.54
N ASN A 148 -12.85 -14.41 6.81
CA ASN A 148 -13.30 -15.72 7.24
C ASN A 148 -12.67 -16.83 6.39
N SER A 149 -12.38 -17.96 7.03
CA SER A 149 -11.94 -19.15 6.30
C SER A 149 -13.06 -19.62 5.39
N PHE A 150 -12.76 -19.86 4.12
CA PHE A 150 -13.71 -20.48 3.20
C PHE A 150 -13.49 -21.99 3.25
N GLY A 151 -14.53 -22.82 3.17
CA GLY A 151 -14.49 -24.27 3.40
C GLY A 151 -13.52 -25.11 2.53
N VAL A 152 -12.65 -24.47 1.76
CA VAL A 152 -11.55 -25.03 0.99
C VAL A 152 -10.23 -24.41 1.45
N LYS A 153 -9.23 -25.24 1.76
CA LYS A 153 -7.88 -24.80 2.15
C LYS A 153 -7.28 -23.84 1.11
N GLY A 154 -6.69 -22.73 1.59
CA GLY A 154 -6.07 -21.73 0.72
C GLY A 154 -7.05 -20.82 0.00
N LYS A 155 -8.30 -20.74 0.49
CA LYS A 155 -9.28 -19.73 0.11
C LYS A 155 -9.85 -19.05 1.34
N VAL A 156 -10.15 -17.77 1.21
CA VAL A 156 -10.82 -16.97 2.23
C VAL A 156 -12.01 -16.25 1.64
N ARG A 157 -13.01 -16.03 2.48
CA ARG A 157 -14.14 -15.15 2.22
C ARG A 157 -13.88 -13.84 2.96
N ILE A 158 -13.98 -12.74 2.24
CA ILE A 158 -13.71 -11.39 2.74
C ILE A 158 -15.01 -10.62 2.67
N GLN A 159 -15.46 -10.11 3.81
CA GLN A 159 -16.55 -9.15 3.89
C GLN A 159 -15.97 -7.75 3.73
N LEU A 160 -16.57 -6.97 2.83
CA LEU A 160 -16.19 -5.60 2.57
C LEU A 160 -17.07 -4.63 3.35
N GLU A 161 -16.56 -3.42 3.61
CA GLU A 161 -17.30 -2.36 4.33
C GLU A 161 -18.63 -1.98 3.65
N ASN A 162 -18.74 -2.19 2.34
CA ASN A 162 -19.98 -1.95 1.58
C ASN A 162 -21.01 -3.09 1.71
N GLY A 163 -20.73 -4.10 2.52
CA GLY A 163 -21.60 -5.26 2.77
C GLY A 163 -21.53 -6.36 1.72
N MET A 164 -20.71 -6.21 0.66
CA MET A 164 -20.47 -7.30 -0.30
C MET A 164 -19.41 -8.26 0.21
N GLU A 165 -19.47 -9.48 -0.31
CA GLU A 165 -18.46 -10.49 -0.03
C GLU A 165 -17.62 -10.79 -1.28
N MET A 166 -16.36 -11.14 -1.08
CA MET A 166 -15.50 -11.66 -2.14
C MET A 166 -14.74 -12.90 -1.69
N ILE A 167 -14.44 -13.81 -2.62
CA ILE A 167 -13.66 -15.02 -2.35
C ILE A 167 -12.33 -14.93 -3.10
N VAL A 168 -11.21 -15.06 -2.39
CA VAL A 168 -9.85 -14.98 -2.94
C VAL A 168 -8.98 -16.16 -2.48
N CYS A 169 -7.83 -16.35 -3.13
CA CYS A 169 -6.89 -17.45 -2.87
C CYS A 169 -5.87 -17.08 -1.78
N ASP A 170 -6.24 -17.11 -0.51
CA ASP A 170 -5.31 -16.86 0.59
C ASP A 170 -5.60 -17.72 1.81
N THR A 171 -4.84 -17.52 2.88
CA THR A 171 -5.15 -18.03 4.22
C THR A 171 -5.54 -16.88 5.14
N LYS A 172 -6.52 -17.09 6.03
CA LYS A 172 -7.04 -16.09 6.96
C LYS A 172 -5.91 -15.41 7.74
N ASP A 173 -5.05 -16.21 8.36
CA ASP A 173 -3.97 -15.71 9.22
C ASP A 173 -2.97 -14.84 8.45
N ARG A 174 -2.44 -15.35 7.33
CA ARG A 174 -1.49 -14.58 6.49
C ARG A 174 -2.09 -13.24 6.07
N LEU A 175 -3.31 -13.26 5.53
CA LEU A 175 -3.93 -12.06 4.97
C LEU A 175 -4.23 -11.04 6.07
N TRP A 176 -4.74 -11.49 7.23
CA TRP A 176 -4.93 -10.63 8.40
C TRP A 176 -3.63 -10.00 8.89
N THR A 177 -2.55 -10.79 8.99
CA THR A 177 -1.23 -10.28 9.37
C THR A 177 -0.78 -9.16 8.42
N HIS A 178 -0.83 -9.38 7.10
CA HIS A 178 -0.36 -8.37 6.15
C HIS A 178 -1.26 -7.11 6.13
N ILE A 179 -2.57 -7.25 6.33
CA ILE A 179 -3.48 -6.11 6.44
C ILE A 179 -3.20 -5.30 7.70
N ASN A 180 -2.96 -5.96 8.84
CA ASN A 180 -2.65 -5.27 10.08
C ASN A 180 -1.29 -4.55 10.00
N GLU A 181 -0.26 -5.22 9.47
CA GLU A 181 1.04 -4.59 9.18
C GLU A 181 0.90 -3.33 8.30
N ALA A 182 0.09 -3.42 7.24
CA ALA A 182 -0.15 -2.29 6.35
C ALA A 182 -0.97 -1.16 7.02
N ARG A 183 -1.94 -1.49 7.88
CA ARG A 183 -2.71 -0.52 8.66
C ARG A 183 -1.85 0.19 9.70
N ASP A 184 -0.91 -0.50 10.32
CA ASP A 184 0.01 0.11 11.28
C ASP A 184 1.01 1.03 10.59
N LEU A 185 1.52 0.63 9.41
CA LEU A 185 2.31 1.52 8.55
C LEU A 185 1.51 2.76 8.14
N PHE A 186 0.24 2.61 7.76
CA PHE A 186 -0.64 3.73 7.42
C PHE A 186 -0.80 4.69 8.61
N LYS A 187 -1.13 4.17 9.81
CA LYS A 187 -1.26 5.00 11.03
C LYS A 187 0.02 5.78 11.31
N ALA A 188 1.19 5.16 11.16
CA ALA A 188 2.46 5.84 11.37
C ALA A 188 2.72 6.94 10.34
N GLN A 189 2.40 6.72 9.06
CA GLN A 189 2.47 7.75 8.02
C GLN A 189 1.50 8.90 8.29
N SER A 190 0.24 8.62 8.64
CA SER A 190 -0.76 9.64 8.97
C SER A 190 -0.32 10.51 10.14
N ARG A 191 0.19 9.91 11.23
CA ARG A 191 0.70 10.67 12.39
C ARG A 191 1.82 11.65 12.02
N ARG A 192 2.72 11.25 11.12
CA ARG A 192 3.80 12.12 10.65
C ARG A 192 3.28 13.26 9.79
N GLN A 193 2.29 12.98 8.95
CA GLN A 193 1.64 14.01 8.14
C GLN A 193 0.89 15.01 9.02
N ASP A 194 0.09 14.53 9.98
CA ASP A 194 -0.63 15.37 10.94
C ASP A 194 0.34 16.26 11.73
N PHE A 195 1.49 15.72 12.16
CA PHE A 195 2.54 16.51 12.81
C PHE A 195 3.11 17.60 11.90
N ALA A 196 3.43 17.27 10.64
CA ALA A 196 3.95 18.24 9.67
C ALA A 196 2.93 19.34 9.38
N ASP A 197 1.66 18.98 9.18
CA ASP A 197 0.57 19.92 8.92
C ASP A 197 0.36 20.86 10.12
N ASN A 198 0.47 20.34 11.35
CA ASN A 198 0.40 21.12 12.57
C ASN A 198 1.61 22.06 12.77
N GLN A 199 2.81 21.69 12.31
CA GLN A 199 3.96 22.60 12.32
C GLN A 199 3.79 23.79 11.36
N HIS A 200 2.96 23.63 10.33
CA HIS A 200 2.67 24.68 9.34
C HIS A 200 1.44 25.54 9.68
N HIS A 201 0.59 25.11 10.61
CA HIS A 201 -0.55 25.89 11.12
C HIS A 201 -0.16 26.62 12.41
N ASN A 202 0.00 27.94 12.34
CA ASN A 202 0.34 28.82 13.48
C ASN A 202 -0.75 28.94 14.57
N ASP A 203 -1.83 28.16 14.51
CA ASP A 203 -2.92 28.26 15.47
C ASP A 203 -2.66 27.37 16.68
N LYS A 204 -2.25 28.05 17.76
CA LYS A 204 -1.91 27.54 19.10
C LYS A 204 -3.09 26.92 19.87
N GLN A 205 -3.90 26.08 19.24
CA GLN A 205 -5.16 25.67 19.87
C GLN A 205 -5.61 24.23 19.60
N PHE A 206 -4.72 23.24 19.59
CA PHE A 206 -5.15 21.85 19.80
C PHE A 206 -4.13 21.06 20.62
N ASP A 207 -4.55 20.71 21.86
CA ASP A 207 -3.88 19.78 22.77
C ASP A 207 -3.87 18.34 22.21
N TYR A 208 -3.03 18.08 21.21
CA TYR A 208 -2.63 16.71 20.88
C TYR A 208 -1.14 16.52 21.18
N VAL A 209 -0.85 16.44 22.49
CA VAL A 209 0.45 16.08 23.04
C VAL A 209 0.61 14.56 22.99
N MET A 210 0.65 13.99 21.78
CA MET A 210 1.51 12.82 21.57
C MET A 210 2.89 13.41 21.34
N THR A 211 3.81 13.14 22.27
CA THR A 211 5.08 13.84 22.45
C THR A 211 5.81 13.98 21.13
N SER A 212 6.03 15.23 20.70
CA SER A 212 6.86 15.62 19.55
C SER A 212 8.15 14.80 19.45
N GLU A 213 8.70 14.40 20.60
CA GLU A 213 9.87 13.54 20.74
C GLU A 213 9.75 12.18 20.02
N GLU A 214 8.61 11.49 20.07
CA GLU A 214 8.45 10.19 19.39
C GLU A 214 8.48 10.37 17.87
N VAL A 215 7.80 11.39 17.36
CA VAL A 215 7.77 11.69 15.90
C VAL A 215 9.14 12.17 15.41
N ILE A 216 9.84 12.97 16.23
CA ILE A 216 11.20 13.44 15.93
C ILE A 216 12.18 12.27 15.96
N ALA A 217 12.13 11.40 16.97
CA ALA A 217 12.95 10.19 17.05
C ALA A 217 12.70 9.26 15.86
N ASP A 218 11.44 9.09 15.48
CA ASP A 218 11.02 8.32 14.31
C ASP A 218 11.61 8.86 13.00
N ARG A 219 11.58 10.19 12.86
CA ARG A 219 12.12 10.91 11.70
C ARG A 219 13.65 10.78 11.67
N LEU A 220 14.32 10.96 12.81
CA LEU A 220 15.76 10.82 12.94
C LEU A 220 16.22 9.42 12.53
N GLU A 221 15.60 8.37 13.08
CA GLU A 221 15.94 6.97 12.76
C GLU A 221 15.81 6.68 11.25
N GLU A 222 14.75 7.17 10.60
CA GLU A 222 14.56 7.01 9.16
C GLU A 222 15.65 7.70 8.34
N HIS A 223 15.98 8.96 8.67
CA HIS A 223 17.00 9.72 7.95
C HIS A 223 18.40 9.14 8.17
N VAL A 224 18.69 8.62 9.37
CA VAL A 224 19.93 7.88 9.67
C VAL A 224 20.02 6.61 8.84
N GLY A 225 18.94 5.84 8.74
CA GLY A 225 18.88 4.65 7.89
C GLY A 225 19.16 4.96 6.42
N LEU A 226 18.57 6.05 5.89
CA LEU A 226 18.80 6.53 4.53
C LEU A 226 20.25 6.97 4.32
N ALA A 227 20.78 7.78 5.24
CA ALA A 227 22.16 8.26 5.18
C ALA A 227 23.16 7.10 5.17
N LYS A 228 23.00 6.11 6.07
CA LYS A 228 23.83 4.89 6.08
C LYS A 228 23.74 4.11 4.77
N GLY A 229 22.52 3.95 4.22
CA GLY A 229 22.28 3.30 2.94
C GLY A 229 22.97 3.99 1.76
N LEU A 230 23.02 5.33 1.77
CA LEU A 230 23.72 6.13 0.76
C LEU A 230 25.24 6.07 0.93
N LEU A 231 25.75 6.28 2.15
CA LEU A 231 27.18 6.26 2.48
C LEU A 231 27.81 4.91 2.09
N SER A 232 27.18 3.81 2.47
CA SER A 232 27.64 2.46 2.11
C SER A 232 27.69 2.23 0.60
N LYS A 233 26.74 2.76 -0.18
CA LYS A 233 26.75 2.65 -1.66
C LYS A 233 27.88 3.41 -2.32
N VAL A 234 28.36 4.49 -1.70
CA VAL A 234 29.50 5.28 -2.20
C VAL A 234 30.83 4.83 -1.59
N GLY A 235 30.84 3.73 -0.82
CA GLY A 235 32.05 3.16 -0.21
C GLY A 235 32.53 3.89 1.04
N LEU A 236 31.69 4.74 1.64
CA LEU A 236 31.98 5.44 2.88
C LEU A 236 31.36 4.69 4.05
N VAL A 237 32.17 4.41 5.07
CA VAL A 237 31.74 3.75 6.31
C VAL A 237 32.04 4.67 7.47
N PHE A 238 31.00 5.07 8.18
CA PHE A 238 31.07 5.93 9.34
C PHE A 238 30.52 5.18 10.56
N PRO A 239 30.99 5.49 11.79
CA PRO A 239 30.35 5.07 13.01
C PRO A 239 28.88 5.48 13.07
N ASP A 240 28.05 4.63 13.69
CA ASP A 240 26.61 4.84 13.78
C ASP A 240 26.24 6.16 14.47
N GLU A 241 26.97 6.51 15.54
CA GLU A 241 26.79 7.72 16.32
C GLU A 241 27.12 8.98 15.51
N GLU A 242 28.13 8.92 14.64
CA GLU A 242 28.54 10.05 13.81
C GLU A 242 27.50 10.36 12.72
N VAL A 243 26.95 9.32 12.09
CA VAL A 243 25.87 9.49 11.12
C VAL A 243 24.61 10.04 11.78
N GLU A 244 24.28 9.56 12.99
CA GLU A 244 23.14 10.08 13.75
C GLU A 244 23.28 11.56 14.08
N GLU A 245 24.45 11.96 14.55
CA GLU A 245 24.71 13.36 14.92
C GLU A 245 24.67 14.29 13.70
N LEU A 246 25.27 13.90 12.57
CA LEU A 246 25.19 14.66 11.33
C LEU A 246 23.75 14.82 10.83
N VAL A 247 22.95 13.76 10.92
CA VAL A 247 21.54 13.82 10.53
C VAL A 247 20.74 14.71 11.47
N ARG A 248 20.99 14.64 12.79
CA ARG A 248 20.36 15.51 13.78
C ARG A 248 20.65 16.99 13.48
N GLN A 249 21.91 17.33 13.22
CA GLN A 249 22.32 18.69 12.84
C GLN A 249 21.60 19.20 11.60
N VAL A 250 21.47 18.38 10.56
CA VAL A 250 20.73 18.75 9.33
C VAL A 250 19.24 18.97 9.63
N LEU A 251 18.63 18.12 10.45
CA LEU A 251 17.21 18.24 10.83
C LEU A 251 16.94 19.49 11.67
N ASP A 252 17.89 19.90 12.52
CA ASP A 252 17.84 21.12 13.32
C ASP A 252 18.11 22.40 12.50
N GLY A 253 18.36 22.26 11.19
CA GLY A 253 18.55 23.38 10.27
C GLY A 253 20.00 23.88 10.20
N ASP A 254 20.98 23.09 10.64
CA ASP A 254 22.38 23.41 10.43
C ASP A 254 22.70 23.35 8.92
N THR A 255 23.08 24.50 8.38
CA THR A 255 23.41 24.68 6.95
C THR A 255 24.92 24.71 6.70
N ARG A 256 25.74 24.46 7.73
CA ARG A 256 27.19 24.41 7.60
C ARG A 256 27.59 23.31 6.62
N LYS A 257 28.39 23.67 5.62
CA LYS A 257 28.96 22.73 4.66
C LYS A 257 30.23 22.15 5.25
N TYR A 258 30.18 20.91 5.72
CA TYR A 258 31.37 20.15 6.05
C TYR A 258 32.09 19.79 4.74
N ARG A 259 33.21 20.47 4.44
CA ARG A 259 34.10 20.06 3.36
C ARG A 259 34.99 18.94 3.90
N TYR A 260 35.08 17.84 3.16
CA TYR A 260 36.04 16.75 3.43
C TYR A 260 37.52 17.18 3.47
N GLY A 261 37.83 18.45 3.16
CA GLY A 261 39.17 19.03 3.22
C GLY A 261 39.48 19.80 4.50
N ASP A 262 38.50 20.05 5.37
CA ASP A 262 38.71 20.91 6.56
C ASP A 262 39.38 20.16 7.73
N GLU A 263 39.60 18.83 7.62
CA GLU A 263 40.30 18.00 8.61
C GLU A 263 41.78 17.73 8.29
N ARG A 264 42.35 18.35 7.24
CA ARG A 264 43.78 18.20 6.90
C ARG A 264 44.56 19.51 6.96
N ASP A 265 44.41 20.28 8.04
CA ASP A 265 45.36 21.35 8.40
C ASP A 265 45.46 21.54 9.92
N VAL A 266 45.55 20.44 10.68
CA VAL A 266 46.07 20.48 12.05
C VAL A 266 47.02 19.30 12.31
N ALA A 267 48.13 19.25 11.55
CA ALA A 267 49.34 18.56 11.96
C ALA A 267 50.54 19.05 11.13
N GLU A 268 51.45 19.74 11.84
CA GLU A 268 52.82 20.18 11.50
C GLU A 268 53.01 21.42 10.63
#